data_AF-A0AAV5W1Y2-F1
#
_entry.id   AF-A0AAV5W1Y2-F1
#
_cell.length_a   1.000
_cell.length_b   1.000
_cell.length_c   1.000
_cell.angle_alpha   90.00
_cell.angle_beta   90.00
_cell.angle_gamma   90.00
#
_symmetry.space_group_name_H-M   'P 1'
#
loop_
_entity.id
_entity.type
_entity.pdbx_description
1 polymer ?
#
loop_
_entity_poly.entity_id
_entity_poly.type
_entity_poly.pdbx_seq_one_letter_code
_entity_poly.pdbx_strand_id
1 'polypeptide(L)'
;VTSVAGEVFFIFSTTFPERWVISVFSTVFSNSFVIICFHFLYRYIAVCRPPHLPTFRKWWCVALLFCIFIAESIVWFTLVYVFLETDLDTFVQMYSHLSQDYPYLTAHSAATSHYWVKVLGIVILCGAQIYRSLDGKIASDKAIAMQRQLYYTLLAQFCVPFFMMYLPVLVAIVPPLLGIYLSFPDRLLPTMFSVFPSLDALVIMLGVQEYRCEINHVF
;
A
#
# COMPACT_ATOMS: atom_id res chain seq x y z
N VAL A 1 -4.64 16.81 -27.38
CA VAL A 1 -4.80 15.40 -26.93
C VAL A 1 -4.47 15.43 -25.46
N THR A 2 -5.47 15.22 -24.61
CA THR A 2 -5.35 15.44 -23.16
C THR A 2 -4.48 14.38 -22.51
N SER A 3 -3.68 14.86 -21.56
CA SER A 3 -2.64 14.16 -20.85
C SER A 3 -3.23 13.16 -19.83
N VAL A 4 -3.23 11.87 -20.17
CA VAL A 4 -3.67 10.74 -19.30
C VAL A 4 -3.00 10.76 -17.92
N ALA A 5 -1.78 11.30 -17.78
CA ALA A 5 -1.09 11.41 -16.49
C ALA A 5 -1.65 12.52 -15.58
N GLY A 6 -2.19 13.59 -16.16
CA GLY A 6 -2.96 14.59 -15.41
C GLY A 6 -4.23 13.96 -14.85
N GLU A 7 -4.95 13.19 -15.68
CA GLU A 7 -6.28 12.66 -15.37
C GLU A 7 -6.33 11.66 -14.20
N VAL A 8 -5.21 11.01 -13.85
CA VAL A 8 -5.13 10.11 -12.67
C VAL A 8 -5.43 10.84 -11.35
N PHE A 9 -5.18 12.15 -11.28
CA PHE A 9 -5.41 12.99 -10.08
C PHE A 9 -6.59 13.96 -10.22
N PHE A 10 -7.32 13.95 -11.35
CA PHE A 10 -8.40 14.90 -11.71
C PHE A 10 -9.70 14.77 -10.90
N ILE A 11 -9.74 14.00 -9.81
CA ILE A 11 -10.94 13.92 -8.95
C ILE A 11 -11.27 15.29 -8.33
N PHE A 12 -10.35 16.25 -8.33
CA PHE A 12 -10.59 17.60 -7.80
C PHE A 12 -10.12 18.72 -8.75
N SER A 13 -11.06 19.24 -9.55
CA SER A 13 -11.05 20.54 -10.24
C SER A 13 -10.37 20.68 -11.61
N THR A 14 -10.94 21.55 -12.44
CA THR A 14 -10.50 21.99 -13.78
C THR A 14 -9.19 22.79 -13.78
N THR A 15 -8.67 23.10 -12.58
CA THR A 15 -7.36 23.68 -12.31
C THR A 15 -6.51 22.60 -11.67
N PHE A 16 -5.32 22.33 -12.22
CA PHE A 16 -4.39 21.34 -11.66
C PHE A 16 -4.24 21.60 -10.15
N PRO A 17 -4.50 20.60 -9.28
CA PRO A 17 -4.23 20.75 -7.87
C PRO A 17 -2.73 21.01 -7.71
N GLU A 18 -2.39 22.05 -6.95
CA GLU A 18 -1.01 22.44 -6.66
C GLU A 18 -0.14 21.22 -6.31
N ARG A 19 1.13 21.23 -6.71
CA ARG A 19 2.06 20.08 -6.58
C ARG A 19 2.08 19.45 -5.19
N TRP A 20 1.90 20.26 -4.15
CA TRP A 20 1.84 19.80 -2.75
C TRP A 20 0.61 18.92 -2.47
N VAL A 21 -0.54 19.17 -3.11
CA VAL A 21 -1.78 18.39 -2.94
C VAL A 21 -1.60 16.97 -3.47
N ILE A 22 -1.05 16.83 -4.68
CA ILE A 22 -0.74 15.53 -5.30
C ILE A 22 0.27 14.75 -4.45
N SER A 23 1.25 15.46 -3.90
CA SER A 23 2.27 14.89 -3.01
C SER A 23 1.66 14.39 -1.69
N VAL A 24 0.82 15.19 -1.03
CA VAL A 24 0.11 14.78 0.19
C VAL A 24 -0.77 13.56 -0.08
N PHE A 25 -1.56 13.60 -1.15
CA PHE A 25 -2.43 12.50 -1.55
C PHE A 25 -1.61 11.20 -1.72
N SER A 26 -0.55 11.24 -2.52
CA SER A 26 0.32 10.08 -2.78
C SER A 26 1.00 9.52 -1.52
N THR A 27 1.44 10.40 -0.61
CA THR A 27 2.02 10.01 0.68
C THR A 27 1.00 9.32 1.57
N VAL A 28 -0.22 9.86 1.67
CA VAL A 28 -1.28 9.29 2.52
C VAL A 28 -1.66 7.88 2.07
N PHE A 29 -1.70 7.59 0.76
CA PHE A 29 -1.94 6.23 0.29
C PHE A 29 -0.81 5.27 0.60
N SER A 30 0.44 5.70 0.40
CA SER A 30 1.62 4.87 0.70
C SER A 30 1.72 4.49 2.17
N ASN A 31 1.24 5.38 3.05
CA ASN A 31 1.19 5.17 4.49
C ASN A 31 0.28 3.99 4.92
N SER A 32 -0.75 3.64 4.14
CA SER A 32 -1.60 2.49 4.42
C SER A 32 -0.80 1.18 4.48
N PHE A 33 0.25 1.02 3.67
CA PHE A 33 1.11 -0.18 3.67
C PHE A 33 2.04 -0.25 4.87
N VAL A 34 2.55 0.89 5.34
CA VAL A 34 3.34 0.94 6.58
C VAL A 34 2.50 0.45 7.75
N ILE A 35 1.24 0.90 7.83
CA ILE A 35 0.29 0.47 8.86
C ILE A 35 -0.01 -1.02 8.74
N ILE A 36 -0.27 -1.54 7.52
CA ILE A 36 -0.48 -2.97 7.29
C ILE A 36 0.75 -3.79 7.72
N CYS A 37 1.96 -3.35 7.40
CA CYS A 37 3.20 -3.98 7.87
C CYS A 37 3.27 -4.04 9.40
N PHE A 38 2.88 -2.97 10.10
CA PHE A 38 2.81 -2.96 11.56
C PHE A 38 1.76 -3.95 12.09
N HIS A 39 0.61 -4.09 11.43
CA HIS A 39 -0.39 -5.10 11.77
C HIS A 39 0.15 -6.54 11.58
N PHE A 40 0.85 -6.81 10.48
CA PHE A 40 1.48 -8.11 10.25
C PHE A 40 2.56 -8.41 11.28
N LEU A 41 3.40 -7.42 11.61
CA LEU A 41 4.45 -7.55 12.63
C LEU A 41 3.83 -7.80 14.01
N TYR A 42 2.82 -7.03 14.39
CA TYR A 42 2.08 -7.23 15.63
C TYR A 42 1.48 -8.63 15.72
N ARG A 43 0.78 -9.09 14.67
CA ARG A 43 0.19 -10.43 14.62
C ARG A 43 1.24 -11.52 14.71
N TYR A 44 2.35 -11.35 14.01
CA TYR A 44 3.46 -12.28 14.07
C TYR A 44 3.97 -12.40 15.51
N ILE A 45 4.19 -11.29 16.21
CA ILE A 45 4.63 -11.33 17.62
C ILE A 45 3.56 -11.98 18.50
N ALA A 46 2.29 -11.61 18.34
CA ALA A 46 1.20 -12.14 19.15
C ALA A 46 1.00 -13.66 18.97
N VAL A 47 1.15 -14.17 17.74
CA VAL A 47 0.95 -15.58 17.43
C VAL A 47 2.24 -16.37 17.63
N CYS A 48 3.34 -15.98 17.02
CA CYS A 48 4.56 -16.79 16.96
C CYS A 48 5.52 -16.53 18.12
N ARG A 49 5.45 -15.36 18.76
CA ARG A 49 6.40 -14.93 19.81
C ARG A 49 5.71 -14.25 21.02
N PRO A 50 4.73 -14.93 21.68
CA PRO A 50 3.94 -14.31 22.75
C PRO A 50 4.75 -13.69 23.91
N PRO A 51 5.91 -14.24 24.34
CA PRO A 51 6.72 -13.61 25.39
C PRO A 51 7.23 -12.19 25.06
N HIS A 52 7.34 -11.84 23.78
CA HIS A 52 7.79 -10.51 23.33
C HIS A 52 6.65 -9.51 23.16
N LEU A 53 5.39 -9.96 23.19
CA LEU A 53 4.21 -9.11 23.03
C LEU A 53 4.10 -7.97 24.08
N PRO A 54 4.42 -8.20 25.38
CA PRO A 54 4.37 -7.13 26.37
C PRO A 54 5.32 -5.98 26.06
N THR A 55 6.48 -6.29 25.46
CA THR A 55 7.48 -5.29 25.04
C THR A 55 6.96 -4.46 23.87
N PHE A 56 6.36 -5.11 22.87
CA PHE A 56 5.77 -4.42 21.71
C PHE A 56 4.62 -3.47 22.10
N ARG A 57 3.91 -3.78 23.20
CA ARG A 57 2.83 -2.93 23.74
C ARG A 57 3.32 -1.75 24.58
N LYS A 58 4.62 -1.67 24.91
CA LYS A 58 5.14 -0.53 25.69
C LYS A 58 5.08 0.75 24.86
N TRP A 59 4.82 1.87 25.53
CA TRP A 59 4.64 3.17 24.88
C TRP A 59 5.83 3.59 24.00
N TRP A 60 7.06 3.25 24.40
CA TRP A 60 8.27 3.60 23.63
C TRP A 60 8.37 2.81 22.32
N CYS A 61 7.84 1.58 22.27
CA CYS A 61 7.81 0.79 21.03
C CYS A 61 6.75 1.36 20.08
N VAL A 62 5.58 1.75 20.62
CA VAL A 62 4.55 2.47 19.85
C VAL A 62 5.07 3.81 19.33
N ALA A 63 5.79 4.57 20.17
CA ALA A 63 6.43 5.82 19.78
C ALA A 63 7.46 5.60 18.67
N LEU A 64 8.26 4.53 18.74
CA LEU A 64 9.20 4.16 17.68
C LEU A 64 8.47 3.85 16.36
N LEU A 65 7.38 3.08 16.37
CA LEU A 65 6.59 2.81 15.16
C LEU A 65 6.00 4.09 14.57
N PHE A 66 5.53 5.00 15.43
CA PHE A 66 5.05 6.31 15.01
C PHE A 66 6.18 7.16 14.38
N CYS A 67 7.37 7.18 14.97
CA CYS A 67 8.53 7.85 14.39
C CYS A 67 8.91 7.27 13.02
N ILE A 68 8.89 5.94 12.87
CA ILE A 68 9.13 5.27 11.58
C ILE A 68 8.07 5.70 10.54
N PHE A 69 6.80 5.74 10.93
CA PHE A 69 5.70 6.19 10.08
C PHE A 69 5.88 7.63 9.58
N ILE A 70 6.25 8.55 10.48
CA ILE A 70 6.51 9.96 10.12
C ILE A 70 7.74 10.08 9.22
N ALA A 71 8.83 9.36 9.53
CA ALA A 71 10.04 9.39 8.71
C ALA A 71 9.76 8.89 7.28
N GLU A 72 9.05 7.77 7.13
CA GLU A 72 8.59 7.27 5.83
C GLU A 72 7.71 8.30 5.12
N SER A 73 6.75 8.92 5.83
CA SER A 73 5.87 9.94 5.26
C SER A 73 6.66 11.12 4.69
N ILE A 74 7.69 11.61 5.41
CA ILE A 74 8.54 12.73 4.99
C ILE A 74 9.38 12.34 3.78
N VAL A 75 9.98 11.15 3.79
CA VAL A 75 10.78 10.65 2.66
C VAL A 75 9.91 10.54 1.42
N TRP A 76 8.73 9.93 1.51
CA TRP A 76 7.84 9.79 0.37
C TRP A 76 7.28 11.13 -0.10
N PHE A 77 6.85 12.02 0.81
CA PHE A 77 6.39 13.34 0.44
C PHE A 77 7.48 14.12 -0.31
N THR A 78 8.72 14.07 0.18
CA THR A 78 9.85 14.74 -0.47
C THR A 78 10.13 14.13 -1.85
N LEU A 79 10.07 12.81 -1.97
CA LEU A 79 10.25 12.12 -3.25
C LEU A 79 9.21 12.56 -4.28
N VAL A 80 7.93 12.61 -3.91
CA VAL A 80 6.87 13.05 -4.82
C VAL A 80 6.96 14.55 -5.09
N TYR A 81 7.14 15.36 -4.05
CA TYR A 81 7.15 16.82 -4.16
C TYR A 81 8.34 17.36 -4.96
N VAL A 82 9.52 16.75 -4.86
CA VAL A 82 10.72 17.22 -5.57
C VAL A 82 10.86 16.57 -6.94
N PHE A 83 10.48 15.30 -7.10
CA PHE A 83 10.79 14.54 -8.31
C PHE A 83 9.57 14.19 -9.18
N LEU A 84 8.34 14.32 -8.68
CA LEU A 84 7.15 14.18 -9.51
C LEU A 84 6.81 15.52 -10.17
N GLU A 85 7.39 15.79 -11.34
CA GLU A 85 6.93 16.83 -12.26
C GLU A 85 5.90 16.19 -13.20
N THR A 86 4.62 16.53 -13.00
CA THR A 86 3.50 15.88 -13.70
C THR A 86 2.91 16.81 -14.74
N ASP A 87 3.39 16.69 -15.97
CA ASP A 87 2.62 16.95 -17.20
C ASP A 87 3.01 15.86 -18.22
N LEU A 88 2.04 15.20 -18.89
CA LEU A 88 2.33 14.05 -19.78
C LEU A 88 3.20 14.45 -20.98
N ASP A 89 3.02 15.66 -21.51
CA ASP A 89 3.86 16.18 -22.60
C ASP A 89 5.30 16.42 -22.12
N THR A 90 5.45 16.86 -20.87
CA THR A 90 6.74 16.96 -20.19
C THR A 90 7.33 15.59 -19.90
N PHE A 91 6.54 14.56 -19.57
CA PHE A 91 7.06 13.20 -19.34
C PHE A 91 7.63 12.55 -20.61
N VAL A 92 7.00 12.75 -21.76
CA VAL A 92 7.50 12.26 -23.07
C VAL A 92 8.76 13.03 -23.50
N GLN A 93 8.78 14.36 -23.32
CA GLN A 93 9.97 15.17 -23.55
C GLN A 93 11.10 14.84 -22.56
N MET A 94 10.76 14.64 -21.30
CA MET A 94 11.67 14.28 -20.22
C MET A 94 12.18 12.84 -20.37
N TYR A 95 11.43 11.89 -20.94
CA TYR A 95 11.95 10.56 -21.26
C TYR A 95 13.07 10.62 -22.31
N SER A 96 12.89 11.44 -23.35
CA SER A 96 13.91 11.65 -24.38
C SER A 96 15.19 12.28 -23.78
N HIS A 97 15.05 13.26 -22.87
CA HIS A 97 16.18 13.92 -22.20
C HIS A 97 16.78 13.07 -21.06
N LEU A 98 15.98 12.33 -20.28
CA LEU A 98 16.42 11.43 -19.21
C LEU A 98 17.24 10.26 -19.73
N SER A 99 16.90 9.74 -20.92
CA SER A 99 17.66 8.66 -21.57
C SER A 99 19.06 9.10 -22.03
N GLN A 100 19.26 10.41 -22.26
CA GLN A 100 20.54 11.01 -22.64
C GLN A 100 21.33 11.57 -21.45
N ASP A 101 20.67 12.27 -20.51
CA ASP A 101 21.34 13.06 -19.45
C ASP A 101 21.42 12.35 -18.09
N TYR A 102 20.58 11.34 -17.83
CA TYR A 102 20.50 10.65 -16.54
C TYR A 102 20.66 9.13 -16.68
N PRO A 103 21.90 8.62 -16.89
CA PRO A 103 22.17 7.18 -16.87
C PRO A 103 21.89 6.49 -15.51
N TYR A 104 21.53 7.26 -14.47
CA TYR A 104 21.26 6.82 -13.10
C TYR A 104 19.76 6.73 -12.74
N LEU A 105 18.84 6.82 -13.71
CA LEU A 105 17.39 6.58 -13.49
C LEU A 105 17.12 5.23 -12.79
N THR A 106 18.05 4.30 -12.90
CA THR A 106 18.16 3.03 -12.14
C THR A 106 18.22 3.20 -10.62
N ALA A 107 18.82 4.27 -10.08
CA ALA A 107 18.97 4.44 -8.62
C ALA A 107 17.66 4.85 -7.94
N HIS A 108 16.85 5.69 -8.59
CA HIS A 108 15.56 6.14 -8.06
C HIS A 108 14.48 5.06 -8.18
N SER A 109 14.42 4.40 -9.34
CA SER A 109 13.61 3.19 -9.53
C SER A 109 14.05 2.08 -8.58
N ALA A 110 15.35 1.92 -8.32
CA ALA A 110 15.85 1.02 -7.28
C ALA A 110 15.35 1.44 -5.88
N ALA A 111 15.42 2.72 -5.49
CA ALA A 111 14.93 3.19 -4.19
C ALA A 111 13.42 2.92 -3.98
N THR A 112 12.58 3.22 -4.97
CA THR A 112 11.15 2.92 -4.93
C THR A 112 10.90 1.40 -4.90
N SER A 113 11.64 0.63 -5.71
CA SER A 113 11.55 -0.84 -5.69
C SER A 113 11.98 -1.42 -4.33
N HIS A 114 12.96 -0.82 -3.65
CA HIS A 114 13.42 -1.26 -2.34
C HIS A 114 12.34 -1.11 -1.27
N TYR A 115 11.54 -0.04 -1.31
CA TYR A 115 10.40 0.11 -0.41
C TYR A 115 9.39 -1.04 -0.61
N TRP A 116 9.01 -1.31 -1.86
CA TRP A 116 8.05 -2.37 -2.19
C TRP A 116 8.55 -3.76 -1.83
N VAL A 117 9.81 -4.06 -2.13
CA VAL A 117 10.43 -5.33 -1.77
C VAL A 117 10.48 -5.51 -0.26
N LYS A 118 10.72 -4.45 0.52
CA LYS A 118 10.67 -4.51 1.98
C LYS A 118 9.26 -4.77 2.49
N VAL A 119 8.26 -4.04 2.01
CA VAL A 119 6.85 -4.21 2.40
C VAL A 119 6.37 -5.62 2.08
N LEU A 120 6.54 -6.06 0.83
CA LEU A 120 6.16 -7.41 0.40
C LEU A 120 6.93 -8.48 1.16
N GLY A 121 8.23 -8.28 1.37
CA GLY A 121 9.07 -9.17 2.16
C GLY A 121 8.56 -9.34 3.59
N ILE A 122 8.24 -8.23 4.28
CA ILE A 122 7.69 -8.27 5.65
C ILE A 122 6.36 -9.02 5.66
N VAL A 123 5.43 -8.70 4.75
CA VAL A 123 4.10 -9.32 4.68
C VAL A 123 4.22 -10.83 4.40
N ILE A 124 5.03 -11.23 3.43
CA ILE A 124 5.22 -12.64 3.05
C ILE A 124 5.91 -13.42 4.16
N LEU A 125 7.01 -12.89 4.74
CA LEU A 125 7.75 -13.58 5.79
C LEU A 125 6.92 -13.70 7.07
N CYS A 126 6.29 -12.61 7.52
CA CYS A 126 5.42 -12.63 8.69
C CYS A 126 4.21 -13.55 8.44
N GLY A 127 3.58 -13.44 7.26
CA GLY A 127 2.43 -14.26 6.90
C GLY A 127 2.73 -15.76 6.86
N ALA A 128 3.84 -16.15 6.23
CA ALA A 128 4.29 -17.53 6.20
C ALA A 128 4.59 -18.08 7.60
N GLN A 129 5.20 -17.27 8.46
CA GLN A 129 5.48 -17.66 9.85
C GLN A 129 4.20 -17.78 10.69
N ILE A 130 3.23 -16.88 10.52
CA ILE A 130 1.91 -16.96 11.17
C ILE A 130 1.19 -18.23 10.74
N TYR A 131 1.13 -18.52 9.43
CA TYR A 131 0.47 -19.70 8.91
C TYR A 131 1.05 -20.99 9.50
N ARG A 132 2.38 -21.15 9.47
CA ARG A 132 3.06 -22.31 10.06
C ARG A 132 2.85 -22.41 11.58
N SER A 133 2.83 -21.29 12.28
CA SER A 133 2.62 -21.30 13.73
C SER A 133 1.19 -21.62 14.13
N LEU A 134 0.19 -21.37 13.28
CA LEU A 134 -1.20 -21.73 13.56
C LEU A 134 -1.45 -23.23 13.40
N ASP A 135 -0.78 -23.87 12.43
CA ASP A 135 -0.92 -25.30 12.14
C ASP A 135 -0.28 -26.19 13.23
N GLY A 136 0.84 -25.75 13.81
CA GLY A 136 1.58 -26.51 14.83
C GLY A 136 1.18 -26.27 16.28
N LYS A 137 0.15 -25.46 16.56
CA LYS A 137 -0.22 -25.07 17.93
C LYS A 137 -1.21 -26.02 18.58
N ILE A 138 -0.90 -26.48 19.79
CA ILE A 138 -1.84 -27.16 20.69
C ILE A 138 -2.65 -26.07 21.42
N ALA A 139 -3.73 -25.63 20.81
CA ALA A 139 -4.69 -24.69 21.39
C ALA A 139 -6.12 -25.16 21.09
N SER A 140 -7.13 -24.57 21.73
CA SER A 140 -8.53 -24.88 21.41
C SER A 140 -8.84 -24.55 19.95
N ASP A 141 -9.59 -25.44 19.29
CA ASP A 141 -10.04 -25.25 17.90
C ASP A 141 -10.70 -23.90 17.67
N LYS A 142 -11.46 -23.41 18.66
CA LYS A 142 -12.11 -22.09 18.61
C LYS A 142 -11.08 -20.96 18.57
N ALA A 143 -10.02 -21.04 19.37
CA ALA A 143 -8.97 -20.03 19.41
C ALA A 143 -8.14 -20.02 18.11
N ILE A 144 -7.83 -21.19 17.56
CA ILE A 144 -7.12 -21.33 16.27
C ILE A 144 -7.99 -20.78 15.13
N ALA A 145 -9.28 -21.12 15.10
CA ALA A 145 -10.22 -20.63 14.09
C ALA A 145 -10.31 -19.09 14.10
N MET A 146 -10.41 -18.47 15.29
CA MET A 146 -10.44 -17.02 15.44
C MET A 146 -9.15 -16.36 14.94
N GLN A 147 -7.98 -16.89 15.31
CA GLN A 147 -6.69 -16.34 14.84
C GLN A 147 -6.54 -16.48 13.31
N ARG A 148 -6.96 -17.61 12.75
CA ARG A 148 -6.93 -17.86 11.30
C ARG A 148 -7.84 -16.91 10.53
N GLN A 149 -9.06 -16.67 11.02
CA GLN A 149 -9.97 -15.70 10.44
C GLN A 149 -9.37 -14.30 10.42
N LEU A 150 -8.85 -13.83 11.54
CA LEU A 150 -8.27 -12.50 11.64
C LEU A 150 -7.00 -12.37 10.77
N TYR A 151 -6.23 -13.44 10.61
CA TYR A 151 -5.10 -13.50 9.66
C TYR A 151 -5.54 -13.39 8.20
N TYR A 152 -6.52 -14.19 7.76
CA TYR A 152 -7.02 -14.13 6.38
C TYR A 152 -7.69 -12.79 6.07
N THR A 153 -8.38 -12.19 7.05
CA THR A 153 -8.92 -10.84 6.91
C THR A 153 -7.79 -9.84 6.66
N LEU A 154 -6.70 -9.90 7.44
CA LEU A 154 -5.56 -9.02 7.24
C LEU A 154 -4.87 -9.22 5.88
N LEU A 155 -4.79 -10.46 5.39
CA LEU A 155 -4.26 -10.75 4.05
C LEU A 155 -5.16 -10.17 2.96
N ALA A 156 -6.48 -10.30 3.10
CA ALA A 156 -7.43 -9.69 2.16
C ALA A 156 -7.34 -8.16 2.17
N GLN A 157 -7.19 -7.53 3.34
CA GLN A 157 -6.95 -6.08 3.49
C GLN A 157 -5.64 -5.63 2.84
N PHE A 158 -4.64 -6.50 2.73
CA PHE A 158 -3.43 -6.21 1.96
C PHE A 158 -3.67 -6.35 0.45
N CYS A 159 -4.38 -7.39 0.03
CA CYS A 159 -4.65 -7.66 -1.38
C CYS A 159 -5.50 -6.58 -2.04
N VAL A 160 -6.53 -6.04 -1.37
CA VAL A 160 -7.41 -5.01 -1.92
C VAL A 160 -6.65 -3.78 -2.43
N PRO A 161 -5.89 -3.04 -1.60
CA PRO A 161 -5.13 -1.88 -2.07
C PRO A 161 -4.03 -2.29 -3.05
N PHE A 162 -3.40 -3.46 -2.89
CA PHE A 162 -2.39 -3.95 -3.83
C PHE A 162 -2.94 -4.05 -5.27
N PHE A 163 -4.09 -4.70 -5.45
CA PHE A 163 -4.70 -4.88 -6.77
C PHE A 163 -5.46 -3.65 -7.28
N MET A 164 -6.09 -2.89 -6.39
CA MET A 164 -6.93 -1.75 -6.78
C MET A 164 -6.15 -0.44 -6.94
N MET A 165 -4.97 -0.32 -6.32
CA MET A 165 -4.19 0.93 -6.38
C MET A 165 -2.79 0.73 -6.95
N TYR A 166 -2.03 -0.25 -6.46
CA TYR A 166 -0.61 -0.31 -6.77
C TYR A 166 -0.29 -1.04 -8.06
N LEU A 167 -0.96 -2.17 -8.31
CA LEU A 167 -0.78 -2.88 -9.56
C LEU A 167 -1.16 -2.01 -10.78
N PRO A 168 -2.28 -1.26 -10.79
CA PRO A 168 -2.60 -0.33 -11.86
C PRO A 168 -1.55 0.76 -12.06
N VAL A 169 -1.02 1.35 -10.99
CA VAL A 169 0.04 2.37 -11.05
C VAL A 169 1.34 1.79 -11.60
N LEU A 170 1.73 0.59 -11.15
CA LEU A 170 2.91 -0.11 -11.64
C LEU A 170 2.80 -0.41 -13.14
N VAL A 171 1.64 -0.91 -13.57
CA VAL A 171 1.35 -1.22 -14.97
C VAL A 171 1.22 0.06 -15.82
N ALA A 172 0.88 1.21 -15.23
CA ALA A 172 0.89 2.49 -15.93
C ALA A 172 2.30 3.08 -16.08
N ILE A 173 3.18 2.91 -15.08
CA ILE A 173 4.51 3.56 -15.04
C ILE A 173 5.60 2.69 -15.67
N VAL A 174 5.61 1.37 -15.46
CA VAL A 174 6.71 0.49 -15.87
C VAL A 174 6.82 0.34 -17.40
N PRO A 175 5.74 0.10 -18.17
CA PRO A 175 5.86 -0.11 -19.61
C PRO A 175 6.45 1.09 -20.36
N PRO A 176 6.06 2.35 -20.09
CA PRO A 176 6.73 3.51 -20.67
C PRO A 176 8.24 3.56 -20.39
N LEU A 177 8.69 3.15 -19.20
CA LEU A 177 10.12 3.09 -18.86
C LEU A 177 10.88 2.06 -19.71
N LEU A 178 10.21 1.00 -20.15
CA LEU A 178 10.76 -0.04 -21.02
C LEU A 178 10.61 0.29 -22.52
N GLY A 179 10.08 1.47 -22.86
CA GLY A 179 9.79 1.85 -24.25
C GLY A 179 8.56 1.16 -24.84
N ILE A 180 7.69 0.59 -24.00
CA ILE A 180 6.45 -0.08 -24.40
C ILE A 180 5.28 0.90 -24.24
N TYR A 181 4.58 1.18 -25.34
CA TYR A 181 3.39 2.02 -25.33
C TYR A 181 2.15 1.19 -25.00
N LEU A 182 1.53 1.45 -23.85
CA LEU A 182 0.24 0.88 -23.45
C LEU A 182 -0.77 2.01 -23.25
N SER A 183 -1.91 1.90 -23.91
CA SER A 183 -3.04 2.81 -23.73
C SER A 183 -4.04 2.22 -22.75
N PHE A 184 -4.37 2.97 -21.70
CA PHE A 184 -5.43 2.63 -20.74
C PHE A 184 -6.59 3.60 -20.88
N PRO A 185 -7.83 3.19 -20.51
CA PRO A 185 -8.94 4.13 -20.42
C PRO A 185 -8.64 5.23 -19.39
N ASP A 186 -8.84 6.49 -19.76
CA ASP A 186 -8.44 7.65 -18.94
C ASP A 186 -9.05 7.65 -17.52
N ARG A 187 -10.26 7.07 -17.38
CA ARG A 187 -11.00 6.99 -16.12
C ARG A 187 -10.70 5.74 -15.28
N LEU A 188 -9.88 4.81 -15.76
CA LEU A 188 -9.66 3.52 -15.10
C LEU A 188 -9.02 3.69 -13.72
N LEU A 189 -7.84 4.31 -13.64
CA LEU A 189 -7.08 4.48 -12.39
C LEU A 189 -7.88 5.28 -11.32
N PRO A 190 -8.44 6.46 -11.63
CA PRO A 190 -9.29 7.21 -10.69
C PRO A 190 -10.45 6.37 -10.15
N THR A 191 -11.08 5.56 -11.02
CA THR A 191 -12.20 4.70 -10.62
C THR A 191 -11.72 3.60 -9.66
N MET A 192 -10.60 2.93 -9.94
CA MET A 192 -10.07 1.91 -9.02
C MET A 192 -9.68 2.51 -7.66
N PHE A 193 -9.11 3.72 -7.64
CA PHE A 193 -8.80 4.44 -6.41
C PHE A 193 -10.05 4.90 -5.66
N SER A 194 -11.15 5.23 -6.34
CA SER A 194 -12.39 5.59 -5.65
C SER A 194 -13.08 4.40 -4.98
N VAL A 195 -12.89 3.19 -5.52
CA VAL A 195 -13.57 1.96 -5.06
C VAL A 195 -12.82 1.25 -3.94
N PHE A 196 -11.49 1.43 -3.84
CA PHE A 196 -10.69 0.73 -2.82
C PHE A 196 -11.19 0.93 -1.37
N PRO A 197 -11.58 2.14 -0.89
CA PRO A 197 -11.94 2.31 0.51
C PRO A 197 -13.21 1.53 0.85
N SER A 198 -14.16 1.51 -0.09
CA SER A 198 -15.40 0.75 0.03
C SER A 198 -15.12 -0.76 0.09
N LEU A 199 -14.23 -1.27 -0.77
CA LEU A 199 -13.85 -2.68 -0.76
C LEU A 199 -13.08 -3.06 0.52
N ASP A 200 -12.17 -2.22 0.99
CA ASP A 200 -11.42 -2.48 2.23
C ASP A 200 -12.35 -2.57 3.44
N ALA A 201 -13.33 -1.64 3.54
CA ALA A 201 -14.36 -1.69 4.57
C ALA A 201 -15.23 -2.97 4.47
N LEU A 202 -15.62 -3.38 3.26
CA LEU A 202 -16.37 -4.62 3.03
C LEU A 202 -15.59 -5.86 3.45
N VAL A 203 -14.29 -5.92 3.16
CA VAL A 203 -13.43 -7.04 3.59
C VAL A 203 -13.40 -7.15 5.10
N ILE A 204 -13.36 -6.04 5.84
CA ILE A 204 -13.41 -6.07 7.30
C ILE A 204 -14.77 -6.58 7.80
N MET A 205 -15.87 -6.01 7.29
CA MET A 205 -17.23 -6.36 7.72
C MET A 205 -17.55 -7.83 7.44
N LEU A 206 -17.13 -8.36 6.29
CA LEU A 206 -17.37 -9.75 5.90
C LEU A 206 -16.31 -10.72 6.42
N GLY A 207 -15.08 -10.26 6.68
CA GLY A 207 -13.98 -11.11 7.14
C GLY A 207 -14.05 -11.44 8.63
N VAL A 208 -14.54 -10.51 9.46
CA VAL A 208 -14.58 -10.66 10.92
C VAL A 208 -15.94 -11.24 11.35
N GLN A 209 -15.93 -12.36 12.05
CA GLN A 209 -17.11 -13.09 12.53
C GLN A 209 -18.00 -12.25 13.45
N GLU A 210 -17.41 -11.44 14.32
CA GLU A 210 -18.16 -10.53 15.19
C GLU A 210 -19.01 -9.56 14.36
N TYR A 211 -18.43 -8.90 13.34
CA TYR A 211 -19.20 -8.03 12.44
C TYR A 211 -20.25 -8.79 11.64
N ARG A 212 -19.93 -9.99 11.11
CA ARG A 212 -20.91 -10.81 10.39
C ARG A 212 -22.09 -11.25 11.27
N CYS A 213 -21.83 -11.59 12.53
CA CYS A 213 -22.87 -12.02 13.45
C CYS A 213 -23.85 -10.88 13.74
N GLU A 214 -23.33 -9.68 13.99
CA GLU A 214 -24.17 -8.50 14.21
C GLU A 214 -24.97 -8.12 12.97
N ILE A 215 -24.38 -8.18 11.77
CA ILE A 215 -25.08 -7.91 10.51
C ILE A 215 -26.26 -8.89 10.33
N ASN A 216 -26.04 -10.19 10.55
CA ASN A 216 -27.10 -11.20 10.45
C ASN A 216 -28.16 -11.12 11.57
N HIS A 217 -27.88 -10.37 12.64
CA HIS A 217 -28.86 -10.13 13.71
C HIS A 217 -29.72 -8.89 13.40
N VAL A 218 -29.19 -7.94 12.63
CA VAL A 218 -29.89 -6.69 12.26
C VAL A 218 -30.80 -6.89 11.04
N PHE A 219 -30.45 -7.78 10.11
CA PHE A 219 -31.21 -8.11 8.90
C PHE A 219 -31.86 -9.49 9.00
#